data_AF-A0A5A9Z0M2-F1
#
_entry.id   AF-A0A5A9Z0M2-F1
#
_cell.length_a   1.000
_cell.length_b   1.000
_cell.length_c   1.000
_cell.angle_alpha   90.00
_cell.angle_beta   90.00
_cell.angle_gamma   90.00
#
_symmetry.space_group_name_H-M   'P 1'
#
loop_
_entity.id
_entity.type
_entity.pdbx_description
1 polymer ?
#
loop_
_entity_poly.entity_id
_entity_poly.type
_entity_poly.pdbx_seq_one_letter_code
_entity_poly.pdbx_strand_id
1 'polypeptide(L)'
;MTTESVLTDATKEAVDEAVAHALGDAYDCNRVWEAWSYNTMGRDDFSLITEDSDRLREVSEAAIKAVLQSPEVQRLRNIEKAALDVLSWTQAKHRPPVREALPCGESVTVRVHALADLHDALHPDSPAKTAGIKGRS
;
A
#
# COMPACT_ATOMS: atom_id res chain seq x y z
N MET A 1 -13.78 -1.93 7.19
CA MET A 1 -13.61 -2.69 5.94
C MET A 1 -12.14 -2.66 5.59
N THR A 2 -11.42 -3.73 5.95
CA THR A 2 -9.99 -3.87 5.72
C THR A 2 -9.77 -4.27 4.27
N THR A 3 -9.02 -3.45 3.53
CA THR A 3 -8.63 -3.60 2.11
C THR A 3 -8.04 -4.96 1.69
N GLU A 4 -7.76 -5.86 2.63
CA GLU A 4 -7.33 -7.23 2.33
C GLU A 4 -8.45 -8.08 1.69
N SER A 5 -9.70 -7.64 1.78
CA SER A 5 -10.89 -8.39 1.34
C SER A 5 -11.37 -8.05 -0.10
N VAL A 6 -10.62 -7.32 -0.93
CA VAL A 6 -11.14 -6.76 -2.20
C VAL A 6 -10.33 -7.16 -3.44
N LEU A 7 -9.47 -8.18 -3.40
CA LEU A 7 -8.99 -8.76 -4.66
C LEU A 7 -10.04 -9.74 -5.18
N THR A 8 -10.77 -9.31 -6.20
CA THR A 8 -11.71 -10.17 -6.93
C THR A 8 -10.94 -11.18 -7.77
N ASP A 9 -11.57 -12.31 -8.07
CA ASP A 9 -10.96 -13.32 -8.94
C ASP A 9 -10.66 -12.75 -10.33
N ALA A 10 -11.51 -11.86 -10.84
CA ALA A 10 -11.26 -11.13 -12.08
C ALA A 10 -10.00 -10.23 -12.02
N THR A 11 -9.71 -9.62 -10.87
CA THR A 11 -8.47 -8.86 -10.69
C THR A 11 -7.25 -9.77 -10.67
N LYS A 12 -7.36 -10.94 -10.03
CA LYS A 12 -6.26 -11.91 -10.00
C LYS A 12 -5.96 -12.47 -11.39
N GLU A 13 -6.99 -12.79 -12.15
CA GLU A 13 -6.88 -13.27 -13.54
C GLU A 13 -6.23 -12.22 -14.44
N ALA A 14 -6.63 -10.94 -14.32
CA ALA A 14 -6.00 -9.86 -15.06
C ALA A 14 -4.51 -9.67 -14.69
N VAL A 15 -4.15 -9.90 -13.42
CA VAL A 15 -2.74 -9.88 -13.01
C VAL A 15 -1.99 -11.06 -13.61
N ASP A 16 -2.55 -12.28 -13.61
CA ASP A 16 -1.91 -13.44 -14.23
C ASP A 16 -1.63 -13.21 -15.72
N GLU A 17 -2.60 -12.64 -16.45
CA GLU A 17 -2.44 -12.31 -17.86
C GLU A 17 -1.31 -11.27 -18.06
N ALA A 18 -1.30 -10.22 -17.23
CA ALA A 18 -0.26 -9.18 -17.30
C ALA A 18 1.14 -9.74 -16.97
N VAL A 19 1.23 -10.60 -15.96
CA VAL A 19 2.48 -11.26 -15.54
C VAL A 19 2.95 -12.24 -16.62
N ALA A 20 2.07 -13.08 -17.17
CA ALA A 20 2.40 -13.99 -18.25
C ALA A 20 2.91 -13.24 -19.48
N HIS A 21 2.24 -12.15 -19.85
CA HIS A 21 2.67 -11.29 -20.94
C HIS A 21 4.06 -10.66 -20.68
N ALA A 22 4.31 -10.19 -19.45
CA ALA A 22 5.59 -9.59 -19.08
C ALA A 22 6.74 -10.60 -19.01
N LEU A 23 6.45 -11.83 -18.60
CA LEU A 23 7.43 -12.92 -18.52
C LEU A 23 7.83 -13.45 -19.90
N GLY A 24 6.89 -13.54 -20.85
CA GLY A 24 7.15 -14.15 -22.15
C GLY A 24 7.65 -15.58 -22.02
N ASP A 25 8.79 -15.89 -22.66
CA ASP A 25 9.41 -17.22 -22.66
C ASP A 25 10.32 -17.46 -21.44
N ALA A 26 9.95 -16.94 -20.27
CA ALA A 26 10.72 -17.16 -19.05
C ALA A 26 10.57 -18.61 -18.56
N TYR A 27 11.70 -19.26 -18.31
CA TYR A 27 11.76 -20.64 -17.80
C TYR A 27 12.13 -20.67 -16.32
N ASP A 28 11.51 -21.59 -15.58
CA ASP A 28 11.89 -21.96 -14.22
C ASP A 28 12.63 -23.31 -14.21
N CYS A 29 13.55 -23.46 -13.26
CA CYS A 29 14.32 -24.70 -13.09
C CYS A 29 13.64 -25.58 -12.04
N ASN A 30 13.31 -26.81 -12.41
CA ASN A 30 12.62 -27.76 -11.54
C ASN A 30 13.56 -28.51 -10.59
N ARG A 31 14.86 -28.17 -10.57
CA ARG A 31 15.87 -28.82 -9.72
C ARG A 31 16.29 -27.95 -8.55
N VAL A 32 16.82 -28.62 -7.52
CA VAL A 32 17.40 -27.97 -6.36
C VAL A 32 18.67 -27.20 -6.73
N TRP A 33 18.89 -26.07 -6.04
CA TRP A 33 20.01 -25.16 -6.27
C TRP A 33 21.39 -25.86 -6.35
N GLU A 34 21.64 -26.86 -5.50
CA GLU A 34 22.92 -27.58 -5.47
C GLU A 34 23.25 -28.29 -6.80
N ALA A 35 22.24 -28.66 -7.61
CA ALA A 35 22.44 -29.32 -8.90
C ALA A 35 23.22 -28.45 -9.90
N TRP A 36 23.18 -27.12 -9.75
CA TRP A 36 23.96 -26.18 -10.56
C TRP A 36 25.47 -26.44 -10.44
N SER A 37 25.95 -26.83 -9.26
CA SER A 37 27.38 -27.04 -8.99
C SER A 37 27.97 -28.29 -9.64
N TYR A 38 27.12 -29.26 -10.04
CA TYR A 38 27.54 -30.53 -10.61
C TYR A 38 27.41 -30.60 -12.14
N ASN A 39 26.96 -29.52 -12.80
CA ASN A 39 26.78 -29.44 -14.25
C ASN A 39 25.94 -30.59 -14.84
N THR A 40 24.92 -31.05 -14.10
CA THR A 40 24.04 -32.17 -14.50
C THR A 40 22.68 -31.71 -15.01
N MET A 41 22.50 -30.41 -15.24
CA MET A 41 21.23 -29.84 -15.71
C MET A 41 21.17 -29.86 -17.23
N GLY A 42 20.04 -30.32 -17.77
CA GLY A 42 19.72 -30.34 -19.18
C GLY A 42 18.49 -29.49 -19.50
N ARG A 43 18.12 -29.43 -20.79
CA ARG A 43 16.93 -28.71 -21.26
C ARG A 43 15.65 -29.17 -20.55
N ASP A 44 15.52 -30.46 -20.29
CA ASP A 44 14.32 -31.06 -19.70
C ASP A 44 14.14 -30.71 -18.20
N ASP A 45 15.13 -30.07 -17.58
CA ASP A 45 15.05 -29.58 -16.20
C ASP A 45 14.42 -28.18 -16.10
N PHE A 46 14.03 -27.59 -17.23
CA PHE A 46 13.43 -26.26 -17.32
C PHE A 46 12.03 -26.33 -17.90
N SER A 47 11.11 -25.55 -17.34
CA SER A 47 9.73 -25.44 -17.81
C SER A 47 9.33 -23.99 -17.96
N LEU A 48 8.51 -23.69 -18.97
CA LEU A 48 7.97 -22.33 -19.15
C LEU A 48 7.06 -21.99 -17.98
N ILE A 49 7.33 -20.85 -17.33
CA ILE A 49 6.52 -20.39 -16.20
C ILE A 49 5.07 -20.15 -16.64
N THR A 50 4.86 -19.69 -17.87
CA THR A 50 3.53 -19.39 -18.42
C THR A 50 2.70 -20.62 -18.77
N GLU A 51 3.33 -21.79 -18.89
CA GLU A 51 2.64 -23.08 -19.12
C GLU A 51 2.33 -23.82 -17.81
N ASP A 52 2.92 -23.39 -16.69
CA ASP A 52 2.66 -23.91 -15.35
C ASP A 52 1.76 -22.90 -14.59
N SER A 53 0.46 -23.20 -14.54
CA SER A 53 -0.52 -22.32 -13.89
C SER A 53 -0.25 -22.08 -12.41
N ASP A 54 0.32 -23.05 -11.71
CA ASP A 54 0.61 -22.94 -10.28
C ASP A 54 1.83 -22.04 -10.06
N ARG A 55 2.88 -22.19 -10.86
CA ARG A 55 4.05 -21.31 -10.83
C ARG A 55 3.69 -19.87 -11.23
N LEU A 56 2.92 -19.71 -12.30
CA LEU A 56 2.44 -18.39 -12.72
C LEU A 56 1.63 -17.71 -11.60
N ARG A 57 0.72 -18.46 -10.95
CA ARG A 57 -0.07 -17.96 -9.81
C ARG A 57 0.82 -17.48 -8.67
N GLU A 58 1.84 -18.25 -8.31
CA GLU A 58 2.77 -17.88 -7.23
C GLU A 58 3.50 -16.56 -7.55
N VAL A 59 3.98 -16.41 -8.79
CA VAL A 59 4.63 -15.17 -9.24
C VAL A 59 3.67 -14.00 -9.21
N SER A 60 2.42 -14.18 -9.68
CA SER A 60 1.37 -13.16 -9.62
C SER A 60 1.05 -12.72 -8.20
N GLU A 61 0.92 -13.67 -7.27
CA GLU A 61 0.65 -13.37 -5.86
C GLU A 61 1.81 -12.60 -5.22
N ALA A 62 3.05 -12.99 -5.52
CA ALA A 62 4.23 -12.26 -5.09
C ALA A 62 4.25 -10.83 -5.63
N ALA A 63 3.89 -10.63 -6.91
CA ALA A 63 3.79 -9.31 -7.53
C ALA A 63 2.72 -8.45 -6.86
N ILE A 64 1.51 -8.98 -6.64
CA ILE A 64 0.43 -8.30 -5.92
C ILE A 64 0.89 -7.88 -4.54
N LYS A 65 1.51 -8.80 -3.79
CA LYS A 65 2.03 -8.53 -2.44
C LYS A 65 3.06 -7.41 -2.46
N ALA A 66 4.00 -7.42 -3.40
CA ALA A 66 5.01 -6.38 -3.54
C ALA A 66 4.37 -5.00 -3.82
N VAL A 67 3.37 -4.95 -4.70
CA VAL A 67 2.63 -3.71 -5.00
C VAL A 67 1.87 -3.21 -3.77
N LEU A 68 1.18 -4.09 -3.04
CA LEU A 68 0.43 -3.72 -1.83
C LEU A 68 1.34 -3.22 -0.71
N GLN A 69 2.60 -3.66 -0.69
CA GLN A 69 3.64 -3.21 0.25
C GLN A 69 4.45 -2.01 -0.27
N SER A 70 4.15 -1.52 -1.47
CA SER A 70 4.88 -0.40 -2.05
C SER A 70 4.71 0.88 -1.21
N PRO A 71 5.74 1.75 -1.14
CA PRO A 71 5.66 3.00 -0.39
C PRO A 71 4.51 3.91 -0.84
N GLU A 72 4.15 3.88 -2.13
CA GLU A 72 3.05 4.67 -2.69
C GLU A 72 1.69 4.21 -2.17
N VAL A 73 1.40 2.91 -2.23
CA VAL A 73 0.16 2.34 -1.69
C VAL A 73 0.09 2.56 -0.18
N GLN A 74 1.19 2.40 0.54
CA GLN A 74 1.24 2.69 1.97
C GLN A 74 0.98 4.17 2.29
N ARG A 75 1.51 5.09 1.46
CA ARG A 75 1.26 6.52 1.60
C ARG A 75 -0.21 6.85 1.44
N LEU A 76 -0.88 6.30 0.42
CA LEU A 76 -2.31 6.50 0.19
C LEU A 76 -3.14 6.02 1.39
N ARG A 77 -2.82 4.85 1.94
CA ARG A 77 -3.45 4.33 3.17
C ARG A 77 -3.27 5.28 4.36
N ASN A 78 -2.07 5.85 4.50
CA ASN A 78 -1.80 6.80 5.58
C ASN A 78 -2.62 8.09 5.42
N ILE A 79 -2.78 8.60 4.19
CA ILE A 79 -3.63 9.76 3.90
C ILE A 79 -5.09 9.47 4.23
N GLU A 80 -5.62 8.34 3.77
CA GLU A 80 -7.00 7.92 4.04
C GLU A 80 -7.26 7.85 5.55
N LYS A 81 -6.34 7.20 6.29
CA LYS A 81 -6.42 7.13 7.74
C LYS A 81 -6.42 8.51 8.39
N ALA A 82 -5.49 9.39 8.01
CA ALA A 82 -5.42 10.74 8.55
C ALA A 82 -6.71 11.54 8.28
N ALA A 83 -7.29 11.41 7.09
CA ALA A 83 -8.56 12.04 6.74
C ALA A 83 -9.72 11.49 7.58
N LEU A 84 -9.80 10.17 7.78
CA LEU A 84 -10.80 9.55 8.64
C LEU A 84 -10.66 9.98 10.10
N ASP A 85 -9.45 10.11 10.61
CA ASP A 85 -9.18 10.59 11.97
C ASP A 85 -9.66 12.04 12.15
N VAL A 86 -9.43 12.90 11.15
CA VAL A 86 -9.97 14.28 11.13
C VAL A 86 -11.51 14.26 11.13
N LEU A 87 -12.14 13.46 10.26
CA LEU A 87 -13.60 13.37 10.17
C LEU A 87 -14.24 12.83 11.45
N SER A 88 -13.64 11.80 12.05
CA SER A 88 -14.08 11.24 13.32
C SER A 88 -14.03 12.29 14.43
N TRP A 89 -12.93 13.05 14.50
CA TRP A 89 -12.78 14.13 15.47
C TRP A 89 -13.80 15.26 15.24
N THR A 90 -14.03 15.70 13.99
CA THR A 90 -15.00 16.75 13.71
C THR A 90 -16.42 16.30 14.08
N GLN A 91 -16.81 15.05 13.81
CA GLN A 91 -18.09 14.50 14.24
C GLN A 91 -18.21 14.40 15.77
N ALA A 92 -17.16 13.95 16.46
CA ALA A 92 -17.15 13.82 17.91
C ALA A 92 -17.19 15.17 18.65
N LYS A 93 -16.66 16.25 18.05
CA LYS A 93 -16.60 17.59 18.65
C LYS A 93 -17.65 18.57 18.14
N HIS A 94 -18.17 18.39 16.92
CA HIS A 94 -19.41 19.00 16.48
C HIS A 94 -20.59 18.10 16.86
N ARG A 95 -20.96 18.14 18.14
CA ARG A 95 -22.38 18.03 18.50
C ARG A 95 -23.10 19.11 17.68
N PRO A 96 -24.24 18.85 17.00
CA PRO A 96 -24.99 19.92 16.35
C PRO A 96 -25.18 21.01 17.40
N PRO A 97 -24.88 22.28 17.11
CA PRO A 97 -25.07 23.33 18.10
C PRO A 97 -26.52 23.20 18.57
N VAL A 98 -26.72 22.99 19.87
CA VAL A 98 -27.97 23.44 20.49
C VAL A 98 -28.12 24.87 19.97
N ARG A 99 -29.29 25.24 19.42
CA ARG A 99 -29.53 26.58 18.85
C ARG A 99 -29.42 27.64 19.97
N GLU A 100 -28.21 27.88 20.44
CA GLU A 100 -27.82 29.00 21.24
C GLU A 100 -26.98 29.85 20.31
N ALA A 101 -27.45 31.08 20.09
CA ALA A 101 -26.80 32.03 19.22
C ALA A 101 -25.36 32.24 19.71
N LEU A 102 -24.39 31.72 18.96
CA LEU A 102 -23.00 32.02 19.22
C LEU A 102 -22.78 33.51 18.94
N PRO A 103 -22.29 34.30 19.92
CA PRO A 103 -21.94 35.68 19.67
C PRO A 103 -20.86 35.74 18.58
N CYS A 104 -21.01 36.66 17.65
CA CYS A 104 -20.06 36.89 16.55
C CYS A 104 -18.65 37.07 17.12
N GLY A 105 -17.75 36.08 16.91
CA GLY A 105 -16.35 36.19 17.34
C GLY A 105 -15.61 34.89 17.69
N GLU A 106 -16.27 33.75 17.93
CA GLU A 106 -15.56 32.51 18.30
C GLU A 106 -15.20 31.63 17.10
N SER A 107 -13.90 31.48 16.85
CA SER A 107 -13.34 30.59 15.84
C SER A 107 -13.38 29.12 16.28
N VAL A 108 -13.80 28.23 15.40
CA VAL A 108 -13.80 26.77 15.61
C VAL A 108 -12.37 26.27 15.74
N THR A 109 -12.03 25.71 16.91
CA THR A 109 -10.69 25.16 17.20
C THR A 109 -10.46 23.86 16.44
N VAL A 110 -9.88 23.91 15.23
CA VAL A 110 -9.48 22.69 14.52
C VAL A 110 -8.24 22.08 15.17
N ARG A 111 -8.19 20.74 15.28
CA ARG A 111 -7.03 20.02 15.83
C ARG A 111 -5.81 20.22 14.92
N VAL A 112 -4.91 21.13 15.30
CA VAL A 112 -3.69 21.49 14.54
C VAL A 112 -2.84 20.26 14.20
N HIS A 113 -2.77 19.27 15.09
CA HIS A 113 -1.96 18.06 14.89
C HIS A 113 -2.49 17.14 13.78
N ALA A 114 -3.81 16.92 13.69
CA ALA A 114 -4.37 16.06 12.65
C ALA A 114 -4.32 16.72 11.26
N LEU A 115 -4.42 18.05 11.21
CA LEU A 115 -4.15 18.84 10.01
C LEU A 115 -2.67 18.78 9.60
N ALA A 116 -1.75 18.80 10.56
CA ALA A 116 -0.32 18.63 10.32
C ALA A 116 0.00 17.22 9.79
N ASP A 117 -0.57 16.18 10.38
CA ASP A 117 -0.40 14.80 9.92
C ASP A 117 -0.95 14.61 8.48
N LEU A 118 -2.10 15.22 8.18
CA LEU A 118 -2.67 15.21 6.83
C LEU A 118 -1.79 15.99 5.84
N HIS A 119 -1.31 17.16 6.24
CA HIS A 119 -0.40 17.98 5.44
C HIS A 119 0.90 17.22 5.12
N ASP A 120 1.52 16.58 6.11
CA ASP A 120 2.76 15.82 5.94
C ASP A 120 2.55 14.56 5.08
N ALA A 121 1.37 13.93 5.15
CA ALA A 121 1.01 12.82 4.28
C ALA A 121 0.84 13.28 2.81
N LEU A 122 0.30 14.49 2.60
CA LEU A 122 0.15 15.12 1.28
C LEU A 122 1.46 15.70 0.73
N HIS A 123 2.42 16.06 1.59
CA HIS A 123 3.69 16.71 1.21
C HIS A 123 4.90 16.06 1.91
N PRO A 124 5.30 14.83 1.53
CA PRO A 124 6.37 14.08 2.19
C PRO A 124 7.76 14.72 2.06
N ASP A 125 7.98 15.51 1.00
CA ASP A 125 9.25 16.23 0.73
C ASP A 125 9.30 17.62 1.39
N SER A 126 8.30 17.95 2.21
CA SER A 126 8.27 19.24 2.89
C SER A 126 9.42 19.35 3.91
N PRO A 127 10.19 20.45 3.90
CA PRO A 127 11.38 20.62 4.76
C PRO A 127 11.06 20.69 6.26
N ALA A 128 9.78 20.64 6.66
CA ALA A 128 9.36 20.69 8.05
C ALA A 128 9.81 19.47 8.88
N LYS A 129 10.08 18.32 8.25
CA LYS A 129 10.52 17.08 8.95
C LYS A 129 11.92 17.17 9.58
N THR A 130 12.75 18.14 9.21
CA THR A 130 14.13 18.24 9.72
C THR A 130 14.24 19.07 11.02
N ALA A 131 13.17 19.75 11.43
CA ALA A 131 13.15 20.51 12.68
C ALA A 131 12.68 19.63 13.84
N GLY A 132 13.47 18.60 14.16
CA GLY A 132 13.29 17.84 15.39
C GLY A 132 13.21 18.77 16.60
N ILE A 133 12.13 18.62 17.35
CA ILE A 133 11.87 19.27 18.64
C ILE A 133 13.08 19.04 19.55
N LYS A 134 14.00 20.01 19.63
CA LYS A 134 15.01 20.04 20.69
C LYS A 134 14.30 20.49 21.96
N GLY A 135 14.16 19.53 22.87
CA GLY A 135 13.63 19.72 24.20
C GLY A 135 14.31 20.89 24.91
N ARG A 136 13.46 21.67 25.59
CA ARG A 136 13.84 22.72 26.51
C ARG A 136 14.25 22.05 27.82
N SER A 137 15.50 22.26 28.25
CA SER A 137 15.96 22.16 29.64
C SER A 137 17.02 23.23 29.84
#